data_AF-A0A933MP10-F1
#
_entry.id   AF-A0A933MP10-F1
#
_cell.length_a   1.000
_cell.length_b   1.000
_cell.length_c   1.000
_cell.angle_alpha   90.00
_cell.angle_beta   90.00
_cell.angle_gamma   90.00
#
_symmetry.space_group_name_H-M   'P 1'
#
loop_
_entity.id
_entity.type
_entity.pdbx_description
1 polymer ?
#
loop_
_entity_poly.entity_id
_entity_poly.type
_entity_poly.pdbx_seq_one_letter_code
_entity_poly.pdbx_strand_id
1 'polypeptide(L)'
;MNNNLAYPMTRSLYGRRVRNSISGEFGFSGRLARLAGNGGDERGAISLSGIDLWMTTLALSNNLSVCQSFVRRPFPYRPQHNGLGSHRLFREIVRTLFDLMIRCESFWLKVKWSKPTAVRSNKDVREPVFSPEGPEVALKDLYLEFEQGCRRNLPLLKSVFSPRVYEQLTEALSEKQDEFGVSTELWAKILFDTAVAYRDAKELRGGLVDFLLYAYQGRIHSYLKETRTMSAAQAEMYVENECAVFEETKTHLVRRWKGE
;
A
#
# COMPACT_ATOMS: atom_id res chain seq x y z
N MET A 1 6.74 -3.14 -1.59
CA MET A 1 5.70 -2.69 -0.64
C MET A 1 5.33 -1.23 -0.86
N ASN A 2 6.29 -0.29 -0.89
CA ASN A 2 5.95 1.13 -1.14
C ASN A 2 5.19 1.35 -2.46
N ASN A 3 5.75 0.92 -3.59
CA ASN A 3 5.20 1.18 -4.93
C ASN A 3 3.81 0.56 -5.18
N ASN A 4 3.54 -0.61 -4.58
CA ASN A 4 2.33 -1.39 -4.85
C ASN A 4 1.30 -1.36 -3.71
N LEU A 5 1.56 -0.65 -2.60
CA LEU A 5 0.64 -0.59 -1.47
C LEU A 5 0.63 0.80 -0.84
N ALA A 6 1.72 1.19 -0.17
CA ALA A 6 1.71 2.38 0.67
C ALA A 6 1.53 3.66 -0.13
N TYR A 7 2.26 3.82 -1.25
CA TYR A 7 2.19 5.04 -2.05
C TYR A 7 0.83 5.20 -2.76
N PRO A 8 0.30 4.20 -3.50
CA PRO A 8 -1.05 4.33 -4.10
C PRO A 8 -2.16 4.56 -3.08
N MET A 9 -2.12 3.86 -1.93
CA MET A 9 -3.14 4.01 -0.87
C MET A 9 -3.07 5.38 -0.20
N THR A 10 -1.90 5.83 0.23
CA THR A 10 -1.77 7.14 0.88
C THR A 10 -2.13 8.28 -0.07
N ARG A 11 -1.77 8.17 -1.34
CA ARG A 11 -2.08 9.15 -2.37
C ARG A 11 -3.58 9.26 -2.64
N SER A 12 -4.27 8.12 -2.80
CA SER A 12 -5.72 8.08 -3.01
C SER A 12 -6.51 8.52 -1.77
N LEU A 13 -6.07 8.14 -0.56
CA LEU A 13 -6.77 8.47 0.68
C LEU A 13 -6.52 9.91 1.14
N TYR A 14 -5.27 10.38 1.11
CA TYR A 14 -4.87 11.64 1.76
C TYR A 14 -4.47 12.76 0.79
N GLY A 15 -4.54 12.53 -0.52
CA GLY A 15 -4.54 13.59 -1.53
C GLY A 15 -3.20 14.30 -1.73
N ARG A 16 -2.09 13.69 -1.30
CA ARG A 16 -0.74 14.24 -1.46
C ARG A 16 0.22 13.17 -1.99
N ARG A 17 1.06 13.56 -2.94
CA ARG A 17 2.05 12.67 -3.57
C ARG A 17 3.32 12.56 -2.71
N VAL A 18 3.20 11.94 -1.55
CA VAL A 18 4.33 11.63 -0.65
C VAL A 18 4.90 10.28 -1.08
N ARG A 19 6.03 10.30 -1.78
CA ARG A 19 6.61 9.18 -2.52
C ARG A 19 7.01 7.99 -1.65
N ASN A 20 7.45 8.23 -0.42
CA ASN A 20 7.87 7.20 0.52
C ASN A 20 7.27 7.47 1.91
N SER A 21 6.02 7.07 2.12
CA SER A 21 5.29 7.28 3.39
C SER A 21 5.64 6.26 4.49
N ILE A 22 6.45 5.25 4.16
CA ILE A 22 6.93 4.19 5.06
C ILE A 22 8.46 4.27 5.23
N SER A 23 9.01 5.47 5.07
CA SER A 23 10.44 5.72 5.22
C SER A 23 10.74 6.09 6.66
N GLY A 24 11.67 5.38 7.28
CA GLY A 24 12.15 5.67 8.64
C GLY A 24 13.03 6.94 8.74
N GLU A 25 13.15 7.72 7.67
CA GLU A 25 13.94 8.95 7.63
C GLU A 25 13.02 10.17 7.41
N PHE A 26 12.75 10.92 8.48
CA PHE A 26 11.98 12.16 8.40
C PHE A 26 12.33 13.13 9.54
N GLY A 27 12.17 14.42 9.26
CA GLY A 27 12.17 15.47 10.27
C GLY A 27 10.75 15.98 10.50
N PHE A 28 10.41 16.30 11.75
CA PHE A 28 9.08 16.81 12.09
C PHE A 28 9.16 18.00 13.05
N SER A 29 8.16 18.87 12.96
CA SER A 29 8.04 20.01 13.87
C SER A 29 7.54 19.56 15.25
N GLY A 30 7.85 20.34 16.29
CA GLY A 30 7.27 20.11 17.62
C GLY A 30 5.73 20.15 17.65
N ARG A 31 5.09 20.80 16.66
CA ARG A 31 3.63 20.75 16.48
C ARG A 31 3.16 19.35 16.10
N LEU A 32 3.82 18.71 15.12
CA LEU A 32 3.51 17.32 14.75
C LEU A 32 3.85 16.36 15.91
N ALA A 33 4.94 16.60 16.64
CA ALA A 33 5.29 15.82 17.83
C ALA A 33 4.18 15.86 18.90
N ARG A 34 3.63 17.05 19.17
CA ARG A 34 2.49 17.21 20.08
C ARG A 34 1.21 16.56 19.55
N LEU A 35 0.94 16.66 18.25
CA LEU A 35 -0.21 15.99 17.65
C LEU A 35 -0.10 14.47 17.74
N ALA A 36 1.10 13.92 17.54
CA ALA A 36 1.39 12.51 17.74
C ALA A 36 1.20 12.09 19.20
N GLY A 37 1.74 12.86 20.15
CA GLY A 37 1.61 12.58 21.59
C GLY A 37 0.18 12.72 22.12
N ASN A 38 -0.56 13.74 21.69
CA ASN A 38 -1.92 14.04 22.16
C ASN A 38 -2.99 13.23 21.42
N GLY A 39 -2.82 13.09 20.11
CA GLY A 39 -3.62 12.20 19.28
C GLY A 39 -3.15 10.76 19.41
N GLY A 40 -2.65 10.42 20.61
CA GLY A 40 -2.01 9.17 20.94
C GLY A 40 -2.80 7.99 20.41
N ASP A 41 -2.06 6.96 20.07
CA ASP A 41 -2.57 5.64 19.84
C ASP A 41 -3.37 5.17 21.05
N GLU A 42 -4.67 5.49 21.09
CA GLU A 42 -5.57 5.19 22.21
C GLU A 42 -5.60 3.70 22.57
N ARG A 43 -4.97 2.85 21.76
CA ARG A 43 -4.88 1.39 21.94
C ARG A 43 -3.46 0.83 22.04
N GLY A 44 -2.40 1.63 21.92
CA GLY A 44 -1.03 1.09 21.78
C GLY A 44 -0.87 0.16 20.55
N ALA A 45 -1.73 0.32 19.53
CA ALA A 45 -1.87 -0.50 18.33
C ALA A 45 -0.92 -0.14 17.16
N ILE A 46 -0.20 0.98 17.20
CA ILE A 46 0.76 1.36 16.16
C ILE A 46 2.04 0.59 16.42
N SER A 47 2.27 -0.44 15.60
CA SER A 47 3.53 -1.16 15.65
C SER A 47 4.68 -0.19 15.33
N LEU A 48 5.87 -0.49 15.86
CA LEU A 48 7.09 0.26 15.53
C LEU A 48 7.30 0.39 14.02
N SER A 49 6.87 -0.59 13.23
CA SER A 49 6.99 -0.57 11.77
C SER A 49 5.93 0.29 11.05
N GLY A 50 4.81 0.62 11.71
CA GLY A 50 3.74 1.46 11.16
C GLY A 50 3.89 2.96 11.45
N ILE A 51 4.86 3.34 12.28
CA ILE A 51 4.97 4.71 12.80
C ILE A 51 5.13 5.76 11.70
N ASP A 52 5.90 5.46 10.65
CA ASP A 52 6.17 6.38 9.53
C ASP A 52 4.87 6.71 8.78
N LEU A 53 4.05 5.68 8.53
CA LEU A 53 2.77 5.80 7.85
C LEU A 53 1.78 6.61 8.70
N TRP A 54 1.78 6.37 10.00
CA TRP A 54 0.95 7.12 10.95
C TRP A 54 1.36 8.58 11.05
N MET A 55 2.65 8.89 11.21
CA MET A 55 3.17 10.26 11.26
C MET A 55 2.85 11.02 9.98
N THR A 56 3.06 10.37 8.83
CA THR A 56 2.70 10.94 7.51
C THR A 56 1.20 11.23 7.45
N THR A 57 0.36 10.26 7.83
CA THR A 57 -1.10 10.41 7.79
C THR A 57 -1.59 11.49 8.74
N LEU A 58 -1.02 11.60 9.94
CA LEU A 58 -1.31 12.68 10.88
C LEU A 58 -0.98 14.05 10.30
N ALA A 59 0.20 14.19 9.69
CA ALA A 59 0.59 15.44 9.05
C ALA A 59 -0.39 15.83 7.94
N LEU A 60 -0.77 14.87 7.08
CA LEU A 60 -1.68 15.10 5.96
C LEU A 60 -3.11 15.42 6.41
N SER A 61 -3.68 14.60 7.29
CA SER A 61 -5.05 14.77 7.79
C SER A 61 -5.26 16.03 8.63
N ASN A 62 -4.20 16.56 9.24
CA ASN A 62 -4.22 17.83 9.97
C ASN A 62 -3.74 19.03 9.12
N ASN A 63 -3.66 18.87 7.80
CA ASN A 63 -3.26 19.93 6.86
C ASN A 63 -1.91 20.59 7.20
N LEU A 64 -0.97 19.84 7.78
CA LEU A 64 0.39 20.34 8.00
C LEU A 64 1.16 20.41 6.68
N SER A 65 2.11 21.34 6.60
CA SER A 65 2.99 21.43 5.46
C SER A 65 3.94 20.24 5.41
N VAL A 66 3.92 19.50 4.30
CA VAL A 66 4.82 18.39 4.01
C VAL A 66 5.68 18.74 2.80
N CYS A 67 6.98 18.48 2.92
CA CYS A 67 7.93 18.54 1.81
C CYS A 67 8.81 17.29 1.80
N GLN A 68 9.36 16.97 0.64
CA GLN A 68 10.29 15.87 0.44
C GLN A 68 11.64 16.43 0.00
N SER A 69 12.73 15.73 0.30
CA SER A 69 14.06 16.08 -0.20
C SER A 69 14.83 14.80 -0.48
N PHE A 70 15.72 14.86 -1.45
CA PHE A 70 16.64 13.75 -1.70
C PHE A 70 17.78 13.82 -0.69
N VAL A 71 17.98 12.71 0.02
CA VAL A 71 19.10 12.52 0.94
C VAL A 71 20.15 11.66 0.22
N ARG A 72 21.45 11.91 0.45
CA ARG A 72 22.52 11.04 -0.06
C ARG A 72 22.26 9.60 0.39
N ARG A 73 22.69 8.62 -0.43
CA ARG A 73 22.37 7.17 -0.33
C ARG A 73 21.87 6.79 1.08
N PRO A 74 20.65 6.22 1.20
CA PRO A 74 20.17 5.76 2.50
C PRO A 74 21.24 4.88 3.14
N PHE A 75 21.40 4.99 4.46
CA PHE A 75 22.22 4.05 5.24
C PHE A 75 21.93 2.63 4.73
N PRO A 76 22.95 1.78 4.49
CA PRO A 76 22.77 0.52 3.78
C PRO A 76 21.59 -0.24 4.37
N TYR A 77 20.47 -0.23 3.64
CA TYR A 77 19.31 -1.02 3.93
C TYR A 77 19.78 -2.45 3.74
N ARG A 78 20.15 -3.12 4.84
CA ARG A 78 20.32 -4.57 4.81
C ARG A 78 18.97 -5.10 4.38
N PRO A 79 18.84 -5.70 3.19
CA PRO A 79 17.62 -6.41 2.89
C PRO A 79 17.58 -7.51 3.95
N GLN A 80 16.59 -7.46 4.84
CA GLN A 80 16.29 -8.62 5.67
C GLN A 80 15.78 -9.69 4.69
N HIS A 81 16.71 -10.41 4.07
CA HIS A 81 16.52 -11.47 3.08
C HIS A 81 15.94 -12.75 3.69
N ASN A 82 15.11 -12.60 4.72
CA ASN A 82 14.37 -13.69 5.30
C ASN A 82 12.92 -13.33 5.03
N GLY A 83 12.24 -14.04 4.11
CA GLY A 83 10.83 -13.77 3.75
C GLY A 83 9.87 -13.66 4.95
N LEU A 84 10.26 -14.20 6.11
CA LEU A 84 9.54 -14.05 7.38
C LEU A 84 9.50 -12.59 7.90
N GLY A 85 10.59 -11.82 7.73
CA GLY A 85 10.67 -10.42 8.17
C GLY A 85 9.81 -9.49 7.31
N SER A 86 9.80 -9.71 5.99
CA SER A 86 8.96 -8.96 5.05
C SER A 86 7.47 -9.25 5.24
N HIS A 87 7.10 -10.50 5.55
CA HIS A 87 5.71 -10.87 5.83
C HIS A 87 5.18 -10.24 7.13
N ARG A 88 5.99 -10.20 8.20
CA ARG A 88 5.62 -9.51 9.45
C ARG A 88 5.41 -8.01 9.21
N LEU A 89 6.37 -7.39 8.54
CA LEU A 89 6.32 -5.97 8.18
C LEU A 89 5.08 -5.64 7.34
N PHE A 90 4.77 -6.46 6.33
CA PHE A 90 3.57 -6.27 5.51
C PHE A 90 2.30 -6.23 6.35
N ARG A 91 2.10 -7.21 7.24
CA ARG A 91 0.90 -7.28 8.10
C ARG A 91 0.77 -6.06 9.00
N GLU A 92 1.88 -5.61 9.56
CA GLU A 92 1.91 -4.42 10.42
C GLU A 92 1.55 -3.14 9.65
N ILE A 93 2.08 -2.97 8.45
CA ILE A 93 1.75 -1.83 7.58
C ILE A 93 0.29 -1.85 7.16
N VAL A 94 -0.25 -3.01 6.75
CA VAL A 94 -1.66 -3.14 6.34
C VAL A 94 -2.60 -2.84 7.51
N ARG A 95 -2.33 -3.39 8.70
CA ARG A 95 -3.11 -3.08 9.92
C ARG A 95 -3.11 -1.58 10.19
N THR A 96 -1.93 -0.98 10.22
CA THR A 96 -1.78 0.47 10.45
C THR A 96 -2.55 1.27 9.41
N LEU A 97 -2.45 0.90 8.13
CA LEU A 97 -3.16 1.55 7.03
C LEU A 97 -4.67 1.49 7.24
N PHE A 98 -5.22 0.32 7.57
CA PHE A 98 -6.67 0.14 7.74
C PHE A 98 -7.19 0.82 9.01
N ASP A 99 -6.46 0.74 10.12
CA ASP A 99 -6.84 1.47 11.34
C ASP A 99 -6.81 3.00 11.12
N LEU A 100 -5.85 3.51 10.33
CA LEU A 100 -5.82 4.91 9.90
C LEU A 100 -6.98 5.27 8.97
N MET A 101 -7.39 4.38 8.07
CA MET A 101 -8.59 4.60 7.24
C MET A 101 -9.84 4.76 8.12
N ILE A 102 -10.02 3.91 9.14
CA ILE A 102 -11.15 4.03 10.06
C ILE A 102 -11.07 5.36 10.82
N ARG A 103 -9.90 5.69 11.36
CA ARG A 103 -9.70 6.92 12.16
C ARG A 103 -9.90 8.19 11.35
N CYS A 104 -9.39 8.22 10.12
CA CYS A 104 -9.37 9.42 9.26
C CYS A 104 -10.52 9.42 8.24
N GLU A 105 -11.58 8.65 8.46
CA GLU A 105 -12.74 8.51 7.57
C GLU A 105 -13.28 9.84 7.05
N SER A 106 -13.62 10.74 7.98
CA SER A 106 -14.20 12.04 7.65
C SER A 106 -13.31 12.92 6.78
N PHE A 107 -11.99 12.70 6.82
CA PHE A 107 -11.01 13.39 5.99
C PHE A 107 -10.92 12.74 4.60
N TRP A 108 -10.60 11.44 4.53
CA TRP A 108 -10.31 10.83 3.24
C TRP A 108 -11.56 10.67 2.37
N LEU A 109 -12.77 10.60 2.93
CA LEU A 109 -14.02 10.60 2.15
C LEU A 109 -14.17 11.86 1.28
N LYS A 110 -13.57 12.98 1.67
CA LYS A 110 -13.63 14.26 0.93
C LYS A 110 -12.54 14.39 -0.13
N VAL A 111 -11.50 13.55 -0.07
CA VAL A 111 -10.39 13.58 -1.02
C VAL A 111 -10.82 12.92 -2.33
N LYS A 112 -10.65 13.61 -3.46
CA LYS A 112 -10.96 13.08 -4.79
C LYS A 112 -9.72 12.78 -5.62
N TRP A 113 -8.69 13.61 -5.47
CA TRP A 113 -7.47 13.57 -6.29
C TRP A 113 -6.27 13.96 -5.45
N SER A 114 -5.07 13.63 -5.93
CA SER A 114 -3.83 14.04 -5.29
C SER A 114 -3.21 15.30 -5.89
N LYS A 115 -2.53 16.07 -5.03
CA LYS A 115 -1.69 17.21 -5.44
C LYS A 115 -0.21 16.89 -5.25
N PRO A 116 0.68 17.43 -6.11
CA PRO A 116 2.11 17.34 -5.90
C PRO A 116 2.53 17.83 -4.50
N THR A 117 3.48 17.14 -3.90
CA THR A 117 4.11 17.56 -2.64
C THR A 117 5.41 18.29 -2.97
N ALA A 118 5.68 19.39 -2.26
CA ALA A 118 6.87 20.20 -2.51
C ALA A 118 8.15 19.34 -2.39
N VAL A 119 8.98 19.34 -3.42
CA VAL A 119 10.31 18.71 -3.41
C VAL A 119 11.34 19.81 -3.22
N ARG A 120 12.04 19.79 -2.09
CA ARG A 120 13.18 20.65 -1.83
C ARG A 120 14.42 20.01 -2.45
N SER A 121 14.87 20.58 -3.56
CA SER A 121 16.13 20.19 -4.16
C SER A 121 17.27 20.48 -3.19
N ASN A 122 18.14 19.49 -3.01
CA ASN A 122 19.43 19.70 -2.37
C ASN A 122 20.46 19.77 -3.51
N LYS A 123 21.22 20.87 -3.60
CA LYS A 123 22.15 21.12 -4.72
C LYS A 123 23.17 19.98 -4.88
N ASP A 124 23.49 19.29 -3.79
CA ASP A 124 24.50 18.25 -3.72
C ASP A 124 23.95 16.81 -3.84
N VAL A 125 22.63 16.66 -4.00
CA VAL A 125 21.96 15.37 -4.06
C VAL A 125 21.03 15.31 -5.27
N ARG A 126 21.39 14.46 -6.23
CA ARG A 126 20.52 14.16 -7.38
C ARG A 126 19.50 13.09 -7.00
N GLU A 127 18.41 13.07 -7.75
CA GLU A 127 17.47 11.95 -7.72
C GLU A 127 18.24 10.64 -7.93
N PRO A 128 18.06 9.64 -7.04
CA PRO A 128 18.76 8.38 -7.17
C PRO A 128 18.35 7.69 -8.48
N VAL A 129 19.35 7.32 -9.29
CA VAL A 129 19.12 6.41 -10.41
C VAL A 129 18.93 5.02 -9.81
N PHE A 130 17.69 4.54 -9.83
CA PHE A 130 17.39 3.18 -9.40
C PHE A 130 18.10 2.20 -10.34
N SER A 131 19.00 1.38 -9.79
CA SER A 131 19.56 0.25 -10.54
C SER A 131 18.48 -0.84 -10.59
N PRO A 132 18.23 -1.46 -11.75
CA PRO A 132 17.22 -2.50 -11.93
C PRO A 132 17.56 -3.83 -11.24
N GLU A 133 18.67 -3.89 -10.49
CA GLU A 133 19.05 -5.04 -9.66
C GLU A 133 18.11 -5.17 -8.46
N GLY A 134 16.89 -5.66 -8.74
CA GLY A 134 15.99 -6.17 -7.72
C GLY A 134 16.45 -7.55 -7.24
N PRO A 135 15.98 -8.01 -6.07
CA PRO A 135 16.18 -9.40 -5.69
C PRO A 135 15.64 -10.31 -6.80
N GLU A 136 16.41 -11.32 -7.19
CA GLU A 136 15.90 -12.45 -7.97
C GLU A 136 14.85 -13.16 -7.13
N VAL A 137 13.60 -12.74 -7.28
CA VAL A 137 12.45 -13.44 -6.73
C VAL A 137 11.97 -14.40 -7.80
N ALA A 138 11.85 -15.67 -7.46
CA ALA A 138 11.27 -16.65 -8.37
C ALA A 138 9.79 -16.29 -8.59
N LEU A 139 9.46 -15.78 -9.78
CA LEU A 139 8.08 -15.49 -10.20
C LEU A 139 7.15 -16.69 -9.93
N LYS A 140 7.67 -17.91 -10.11
CA LYS A 140 6.96 -19.14 -9.81
C LYS A 140 6.52 -19.23 -8.35
N ASP A 141 7.37 -18.87 -7.41
CA ASP A 141 7.05 -18.95 -5.98
C ASP A 141 5.97 -17.93 -5.60
N LEU A 142 6.05 -16.71 -6.14
CA LEU A 142 5.03 -15.67 -5.94
C LEU A 142 3.65 -16.13 -6.45
N TYR A 143 3.61 -16.72 -7.65
CA TYR A 143 2.38 -17.27 -8.23
C TYR A 143 1.82 -18.41 -7.37
N LEU A 144 2.67 -19.36 -6.94
CA LEU A 144 2.24 -20.49 -6.11
C LEU A 144 1.73 -20.05 -4.73
N GLU A 145 2.40 -19.09 -4.08
CA GLU A 145 1.94 -18.51 -2.81
C GLU A 145 0.58 -17.83 -2.97
N PHE A 146 0.40 -17.05 -4.04
CA PHE A 146 -0.89 -16.43 -4.38
C PHE A 146 -1.97 -17.49 -4.60
N GLU A 147 -1.72 -18.47 -5.47
CA GLU A 147 -2.71 -19.48 -5.85
C GLU A 147 -3.16 -20.29 -4.62
N GLN A 148 -2.21 -20.86 -3.89
CA GLN A 148 -2.51 -21.68 -2.71
C GLN A 148 -3.19 -20.87 -1.62
N GLY A 149 -2.71 -19.64 -1.38
CA GLY A 149 -3.25 -18.73 -0.39
C GLY A 149 -4.70 -18.35 -0.67
N CYS A 150 -5.02 -17.96 -1.91
CA CYS A 150 -6.38 -17.59 -2.28
C CYS A 150 -7.31 -18.81 -2.29
N ARG A 151 -6.88 -19.97 -2.82
CA ARG A 151 -7.68 -21.21 -2.82
C ARG A 151 -8.09 -21.64 -1.41
N ARG A 152 -7.17 -21.56 -0.44
CA ARG A 152 -7.45 -21.88 0.98
C ARG A 152 -8.45 -20.92 1.63
N ASN A 153 -8.55 -19.68 1.12
CA ASN A 153 -9.39 -18.64 1.70
C ASN A 153 -10.69 -18.40 0.94
N LEU A 154 -11.02 -19.15 -0.12
CA LEU A 154 -12.22 -18.93 -0.96
C LEU A 154 -13.52 -18.65 -0.18
N PRO A 155 -13.86 -19.39 0.92
CA PRO A 155 -15.05 -19.08 1.70
C PRO A 155 -15.03 -17.67 2.30
N LEU A 156 -13.89 -17.23 2.85
CA LEU A 156 -13.70 -15.88 3.36
C LEU A 156 -13.85 -14.85 2.24
N LEU A 157 -13.19 -15.07 1.11
CA LEU A 157 -13.21 -14.14 -0.03
C LEU A 157 -14.62 -13.92 -0.58
N LYS A 158 -15.40 -15.00 -0.66
CA LYS A 158 -16.80 -14.95 -1.11
C LYS A 158 -17.68 -14.13 -0.17
N SER A 159 -17.38 -14.13 1.13
CA SER A 159 -18.13 -13.34 2.13
C SER A 159 -17.73 -11.86 2.18
N VAL A 160 -16.51 -11.54 1.76
CA VAL A 160 -15.90 -10.21 1.92
C VAL A 160 -16.04 -9.36 0.67
N PHE A 161 -15.79 -9.96 -0.50
CA PHE A 161 -15.72 -9.24 -1.76
C PHE A 161 -17.08 -9.05 -2.41
N SER A 162 -17.22 -7.93 -3.10
CA SER A 162 -18.33 -7.74 -4.03
C SER A 162 -18.31 -8.86 -5.10
N PRO A 163 -19.47 -9.27 -5.65
CA PRO A 163 -19.55 -10.38 -6.61
C PRO A 163 -18.57 -10.22 -7.78
N ARG A 164 -18.48 -9.00 -8.33
CA ARG A 164 -17.55 -8.67 -9.42
C ARG A 164 -16.07 -8.85 -9.04
N VAL A 165 -15.67 -8.41 -7.85
CA VAL A 165 -14.27 -8.55 -7.39
C VAL A 165 -13.94 -10.01 -7.13
N TYR A 166 -14.88 -10.76 -6.54
CA TYR A 166 -14.73 -12.18 -6.33
C TYR A 166 -14.57 -12.93 -7.66
N GLU A 167 -15.43 -12.66 -8.65
CA GLU A 167 -15.35 -13.25 -9.99
C GLU A 167 -14.01 -12.98 -10.66
N GLN A 168 -13.57 -11.71 -10.71
CA GLN A 168 -12.28 -11.32 -11.30
C GLN A 168 -11.10 -11.99 -10.59
N LEU A 169 -11.14 -12.13 -9.27
CA LEU A 169 -10.11 -12.83 -8.52
C LEU A 169 -10.10 -14.34 -8.81
N THR A 170 -11.27 -14.97 -8.94
CA THR A 170 -11.36 -16.40 -9.28
C THR A 170 -11.00 -16.71 -10.72
N GLU A 171 -11.23 -15.78 -11.64
CA GLU A 171 -10.74 -15.84 -13.02
C GLU A 171 -9.22 -15.84 -13.04
N ALA A 172 -8.58 -14.88 -12.35
CA ALA A 172 -7.12 -14.85 -12.20
C ALA A 172 -6.55 -16.13 -11.54
N LEU A 173 -7.29 -16.76 -10.62
CA LEU A 173 -6.88 -18.05 -10.02
C LEU A 173 -7.00 -19.26 -10.96
N SER A 174 -7.69 -19.11 -12.08
CA SER A 174 -7.89 -20.17 -13.07
C SER A 174 -6.87 -20.08 -14.21
N GLU A 175 -6.19 -18.95 -14.35
CA GLU A 175 -5.13 -18.72 -15.34
C GLU A 175 -3.86 -19.50 -15.00
N LYS A 176 -3.12 -19.89 -16.05
CA LYS A 176 -1.76 -20.45 -15.86
C LYS A 176 -0.79 -19.32 -15.57
N GLN A 177 0.32 -19.64 -14.90
CA GLN A 177 1.35 -18.65 -14.53
C GLN A 177 1.76 -17.69 -15.67
N ASP A 178 1.90 -18.19 -16.90
CA ASP A 178 2.34 -17.37 -18.05
C ASP A 178 1.29 -16.36 -18.51
N GLU A 179 0.01 -16.64 -18.29
CA GLU A 179 -1.12 -15.77 -18.64
C GLU A 179 -1.58 -14.94 -17.42
N PHE A 180 -1.28 -15.42 -16.22
CA PHE A 180 -1.70 -14.86 -14.94
C PHE A 180 -1.37 -13.36 -14.78
N GLY A 181 -2.38 -12.59 -14.38
CA GLY A 181 -2.25 -11.18 -14.05
C GLY A 181 -3.25 -10.67 -13.00
N VAL A 182 -2.75 -9.99 -11.96
CA VAL A 182 -3.57 -9.12 -11.09
C VAL A 182 -3.44 -7.69 -11.57
N SER A 183 -4.47 -7.20 -12.26
CA SER A 183 -4.53 -5.81 -12.69
C SER A 183 -4.57 -4.87 -11.50
N THR A 184 -4.15 -3.63 -11.74
CA THR A 184 -4.08 -2.58 -10.72
C THR A 184 -5.44 -2.20 -10.17
N GLU A 185 -6.44 -2.15 -11.05
CA GLU A 185 -7.83 -1.91 -10.67
C GLU A 185 -8.35 -3.04 -9.76
N LEU A 186 -8.08 -4.30 -10.11
CA LEU A 186 -8.45 -5.45 -9.29
C LEU A 186 -7.75 -5.39 -7.93
N TRP A 187 -6.45 -5.10 -7.90
CA TRP A 187 -5.69 -4.96 -6.67
C TRP A 187 -6.22 -3.84 -5.76
N ALA A 188 -6.53 -2.66 -6.32
CA ALA A 188 -7.14 -1.56 -5.59
C ALA A 188 -8.49 -1.99 -4.97
N LYS A 189 -9.34 -2.67 -5.73
CA LYS A 189 -10.63 -3.16 -5.22
C LYS A 189 -10.48 -4.23 -4.14
N ILE A 190 -9.52 -5.15 -4.27
CA ILE A 190 -9.19 -6.14 -3.24
C ILE A 190 -8.82 -5.43 -1.93
N LEU A 191 -7.93 -4.43 -1.99
CA LEU A 191 -7.55 -3.65 -0.81
C LEU A 191 -8.75 -2.90 -0.21
N PHE A 192 -9.59 -2.30 -1.06
CA PHE A 192 -10.75 -1.51 -0.62
C PHE A 192 -11.85 -2.36 0.00
N ASP A 193 -12.26 -3.46 -0.63
CA ASP A 193 -13.26 -4.37 -0.05
C ASP A 193 -12.72 -5.02 1.24
N THR A 194 -11.42 -5.35 1.28
CA THR A 194 -10.81 -5.86 2.51
C THR A 194 -10.79 -4.81 3.62
N ALA A 195 -10.54 -3.54 3.31
CA ALA A 195 -10.57 -2.45 4.29
C ALA A 195 -11.98 -2.26 4.88
N VAL A 196 -13.02 -2.37 4.05
CA VAL A 196 -14.42 -2.34 4.49
C VAL A 196 -14.71 -3.49 5.44
N ALA A 197 -14.36 -4.73 5.05
CA ALA A 197 -14.54 -5.89 5.94
C ALA A 197 -13.70 -5.80 7.22
N TYR A 198 -12.50 -5.23 7.17
CA TYR A 198 -11.65 -5.03 8.35
C TYR A 198 -12.27 -4.03 9.35
N ARG A 199 -12.99 -3.02 8.84
CA ARG A 199 -13.78 -2.10 9.67
C ARG A 199 -14.95 -2.82 10.31
N ASP A 200 -15.71 -3.59 9.52
CA ASP A 200 -17.01 -4.14 9.91
C ASP A 200 -16.92 -5.42 10.75
N ALA A 201 -15.92 -6.26 10.51
CA ALA A 201 -15.75 -7.57 11.13
C ALA A 201 -14.41 -7.66 11.89
N LYS A 202 -14.43 -7.28 13.17
CA LYS A 202 -13.20 -7.22 14.01
C LYS A 202 -12.55 -8.60 14.20
N GLU A 203 -13.36 -9.64 14.28
CA GLU A 203 -12.97 -11.04 14.42
C GLU A 203 -12.27 -11.59 13.18
N LEU A 204 -12.55 -11.04 11.99
CA LEU A 204 -11.94 -11.46 10.72
C LEU A 204 -10.63 -10.73 10.41
N ARG A 205 -10.28 -9.67 11.14
CA ARG A 205 -9.10 -8.81 10.87
C ARG A 205 -7.80 -9.59 10.67
N GLY A 206 -7.56 -10.61 11.49
CA GLY A 206 -6.38 -11.47 11.36
C GLY A 206 -6.35 -12.18 10.00
N GLY A 207 -7.42 -12.92 9.69
CA GLY A 207 -7.55 -13.66 8.43
C GLY A 207 -7.54 -12.76 7.19
N LEU A 208 -8.15 -11.58 7.26
CA LEU A 208 -8.13 -10.60 6.16
C LEU A 208 -6.71 -10.10 5.85
N VAL A 209 -5.94 -9.78 6.90
CA VAL A 209 -4.55 -9.31 6.76
C VAL A 209 -3.63 -10.43 6.28
N ASP A 210 -3.85 -11.67 6.74
CA ASP A 210 -3.12 -12.84 6.27
C ASP A 210 -3.44 -13.16 4.82
N PHE A 211 -4.71 -13.08 4.41
CA PHE A 211 -5.11 -13.24 3.02
C PHE A 211 -4.44 -12.20 2.11
N LEU A 212 -4.43 -10.92 2.52
CA LEU A 212 -3.84 -9.85 1.72
C LEU A 212 -2.36 -10.06 1.42
N LEU A 213 -1.64 -10.79 2.28
CA LEU A 213 -0.27 -11.16 2.00
C LEU A 213 -0.19 -12.04 0.74
N TYR A 214 -1.06 -13.04 0.61
CA TYR A 214 -1.12 -13.90 -0.58
C TYR A 214 -1.55 -13.13 -1.82
N ALA A 215 -2.59 -12.29 -1.72
CA ALA A 215 -3.03 -11.44 -2.82
C ALA A 215 -1.91 -10.49 -3.28
N TYR A 216 -1.13 -9.96 -2.34
CA TYR A 216 0.02 -9.11 -2.61
C TYR A 216 1.13 -9.84 -3.36
N GLN A 217 1.37 -11.15 -3.11
CA GLN A 217 2.32 -11.92 -3.93
C GLN A 217 1.90 -11.96 -5.40
N GLY A 218 0.61 -12.14 -5.66
CA GLY A 218 0.05 -12.09 -7.02
C GLY A 218 0.26 -10.72 -7.68
N ARG A 219 0.04 -9.63 -6.93
CA ARG A 219 0.33 -8.27 -7.43
C ARG A 219 1.81 -8.06 -7.72
N ILE A 220 2.71 -8.54 -6.86
CA ILE A 220 4.16 -8.42 -7.08
C ILE A 220 4.61 -9.26 -8.28
N HIS A 221 4.04 -10.45 -8.49
CA HIS A 221 4.28 -11.23 -9.69
C HIS A 221 3.95 -10.43 -10.96
N SER A 222 2.75 -9.86 -11.03
CA SER A 222 2.33 -9.05 -12.18
C SER A 222 3.22 -7.82 -12.38
N TYR A 223 3.51 -7.09 -11.29
CA TYR A 223 4.39 -5.94 -11.34
C TYR A 223 5.79 -6.29 -11.89
N LEU A 224 6.41 -7.36 -11.38
CA LEU A 224 7.74 -7.78 -11.84
C LEU A 224 7.74 -8.22 -13.31
N LYS A 225 6.67 -8.86 -13.77
CA LYS A 225 6.48 -9.23 -15.18
C LYS A 225 6.36 -7.99 -16.07
N GLU A 226 5.56 -7.02 -15.66
CA GLU A 226 5.27 -5.78 -16.41
C GLU A 226 6.48 -4.84 -16.46
N THR A 227 7.24 -4.72 -15.37
CA THR A 227 8.38 -3.78 -15.29
C THR A 227 9.72 -4.39 -15.69
N ARG A 228 9.78 -5.66 -16.11
CA ARG A 228 11.03 -6.41 -16.33
C ARG A 228 12.02 -5.72 -17.28
N THR A 229 11.50 -5.11 -18.34
CA THR A 229 12.31 -4.46 -19.39
C THR A 229 12.27 -2.94 -19.32
N MET A 230 11.68 -2.38 -18.26
CA MET A 230 11.55 -0.94 -18.08
C MET A 230 12.84 -0.35 -17.51
N SER A 231 13.24 0.81 -18.02
CA SER A 231 14.20 1.70 -17.36
C SER A 231 13.64 2.23 -16.04
N ALA A 232 14.51 2.76 -15.17
CA ALA A 232 14.10 3.40 -13.92
C ALA A 232 13.03 4.49 -14.11
N ALA A 233 13.18 5.33 -15.13
CA ALA A 233 12.21 6.39 -15.44
C ALA A 233 10.87 5.82 -15.92
N GLN A 234 10.88 4.77 -16.74
CA GLN A 234 9.65 4.09 -17.17
C GLN A 234 8.95 3.39 -16.00
N ALA A 235 9.70 2.76 -15.11
CA ALA A 235 9.14 2.11 -13.91
C ALA A 235 8.51 3.15 -12.97
N GLU A 236 9.13 4.33 -12.83
CA GLU A 236 8.54 5.42 -12.03
C GLU A 236 7.25 5.97 -12.65
N MET A 237 7.23 6.19 -13.96
CA MET A 237 5.99 6.57 -14.68
C MET A 237 4.91 5.50 -14.55
N TYR A 238 5.28 4.22 -14.61
CA TYR A 238 4.37 3.11 -14.37
C TYR A 238 3.75 3.22 -12.97
N VAL A 239 4.55 3.42 -11.91
CA VAL A 239 4.04 3.60 -10.53
C VAL A 239 3.15 4.84 -10.38
N GLU A 240 3.45 5.93 -11.09
CA GLU A 240 2.59 7.12 -11.10
C GLU A 240 1.21 6.83 -11.75
N ASN A 241 1.19 6.03 -12.82
CA ASN A 241 -0.06 5.59 -13.47
C ASN A 241 -0.85 4.64 -12.56
N GLU A 242 -0.18 3.72 -11.88
CA GLU A 242 -0.79 2.85 -10.87
C GLU A 242 -1.55 3.65 -9.82
N CYS A 243 -0.91 4.72 -9.32
CA CYS A 243 -1.52 5.61 -8.34
C CYS A 243 -2.76 6.33 -8.89
N ALA A 244 -2.76 6.71 -10.17
CA ALA A 244 -3.93 7.31 -10.81
C ALA A 244 -5.10 6.31 -10.86
N VAL A 245 -4.85 5.05 -11.19
CA VAL A 245 -5.86 3.98 -11.14
C VAL A 245 -6.45 3.84 -9.74
N PHE A 246 -5.64 3.92 -8.68
CA PHE A 246 -6.14 3.92 -7.29
C PHE A 246 -7.02 5.13 -6.98
N GLU A 247 -6.66 6.33 -7.43
CA GLU A 247 -7.47 7.54 -7.26
C GLU A 247 -8.83 7.41 -7.96
N GLU A 248 -8.86 6.91 -9.19
CA GLU A 248 -10.09 6.69 -9.96
C GLU A 248 -10.97 5.59 -9.34
N THR A 249 -10.35 4.48 -8.96
CA THR A 249 -11.02 3.33 -8.34
C THR A 249 -11.58 3.66 -6.96
N LYS A 250 -11.13 4.74 -6.30
CA LYS A 250 -11.62 5.15 -4.99
C LYS A 250 -13.13 5.36 -4.92
N THR A 251 -13.78 5.66 -6.05
CA THR A 251 -15.24 5.71 -6.14
C THR A 251 -15.91 4.40 -5.70
N HIS A 252 -15.30 3.24 -5.99
CA HIS A 252 -15.71 1.92 -5.49
C HIS A 252 -15.61 1.85 -3.96
N LEU A 253 -14.47 2.27 -3.39
CA LEU A 253 -14.27 2.32 -1.94
C LEU A 253 -15.34 3.16 -1.26
N VAL A 254 -15.61 4.37 -1.77
CA VAL A 254 -16.57 5.29 -1.14
C VAL A 254 -17.98 4.69 -1.11
N ARG A 255 -18.43 4.05 -2.20
CA ARG A 255 -19.73 3.37 -2.25
C ARG A 255 -19.80 2.23 -1.23
N ARG A 256 -18.84 1.30 -1.30
CA ARG A 256 -18.76 0.15 -0.39
C ARG A 256 -18.65 0.56 1.07
N TRP A 257 -17.87 1.58 1.36
CA TRP A 257 -17.69 2.10 2.72
C TRP A 257 -19.00 2.68 3.27
N LYS A 258 -19.84 3.29 2.44
CA LYS A 258 -21.15 3.81 2.84
C LYS A 258 -22.26 2.74 2.88
N GLY A 259 -21.97 1.51 2.46
CA GLY A 259 -22.97 0.45 2.34
C GLY A 259 -23.84 0.53 1.08
N GLU A 260 -23.35 1.22 0.04
CA GLU A 260 -23.99 1.32 -1.29
C GLU A 260 -23.56 0.18 -2.22
#